data_AF-A0A323V8U7-F1
#
_entry.id   AF-A0A323V8U7-F1
#
_cell.length_a   1.000
_cell.length_b   1.000
_cell.length_c   1.000
_cell.angle_alpha   90.00
_cell.angle_beta   90.00
_cell.angle_gamma   90.00
#
_symmetry.space_group_name_H-M   'P 1'
#
loop_
_entity.id
_entity.type
_entity.pdbx_description
1 polymer ?
#
loop_
_entity_poly.entity_id
_entity_poly.type
_entity_poly.pdbx_seq_one_letter_code
_entity_poly.pdbx_strand_id
1 'polypeptide(L)'
;GDPAAAVAETAGRVLRLVEGCDGSELVSTLGGGMRLADYLPTRTFELAVHTADLATALGLPADVPPTTAAQALGLVGDLAVAGGLAGALLLAATGRAPLPPRWSVL
;
A
#
# COMPACT_ATOMS: atom_id res chain seq x y z
N GLY A 1 19.17 12.86 13.81
CA GLY A 1 19.81 12.55 12.51
C GLY A 1 18.96 13.12 11.39
N ASP A 2 19.46 13.09 10.16
CA ASP A 2 18.70 13.47 8.95
C ASP A 2 17.74 12.31 8.57
N PRO A 3 16.41 12.48 8.74
CA PRO A 3 15.45 11.41 8.45
C PRO A 3 15.37 11.06 6.96
N ALA A 4 15.54 12.05 6.07
CA ALA A 4 15.44 11.84 4.64
C ALA A 4 16.60 10.99 4.14
N ALA A 5 17.82 11.29 4.60
CA ALA A 5 19.00 10.47 4.32
C ALA A 5 18.82 9.02 4.80
N ALA A 6 18.31 8.82 6.02
CA ALA A 6 18.09 7.48 6.57
C ALA A 6 17.07 6.64 5.77
N VAL A 7 16.00 7.27 5.27
CA VAL A 7 15.02 6.62 4.39
C VAL A 7 15.66 6.29 3.04
N ALA A 8 16.42 7.21 2.43
CA ALA A 8 17.09 6.98 1.16
C ALA A 8 18.12 5.83 1.23
N GLU A 9 18.91 5.78 2.30
CA GLU A 9 19.85 4.68 2.56
C GLU A 9 19.14 3.33 2.70
N THR A 10 18.03 3.31 3.45
CA THR A 10 17.21 2.10 3.64
C THR A 10 16.62 1.64 2.32
N ALA A 11 16.01 2.55 1.55
CA ALA A 11 15.44 2.25 0.24
C ALA A 11 16.50 1.70 -0.72
N GLY A 12 17.67 2.36 -0.83
CA GLY A 12 18.75 1.92 -1.70
C GLY A 12 19.29 0.53 -1.33
N ARG A 13 19.37 0.21 -0.04
CA ARG A 13 19.74 -1.14 0.41
C ARG A 13 18.67 -2.19 0.08
N VAL A 14 17.40 -1.90 0.37
CA VAL A 14 16.29 -2.83 0.16
C VAL A 14 16.08 -3.12 -1.32
N LEU A 15 16.13 -2.09 -2.18
CA LEU A 15 15.98 -2.27 -3.63
C LEU A 15 17.04 -3.23 -4.20
N ARG A 16 18.32 -3.07 -3.81
CA ARG A 16 19.38 -4.00 -4.23
C ARG A 16 19.17 -5.44 -3.76
N LEU A 17 18.56 -5.64 -2.59
CA LEU A 17 18.24 -6.99 -2.10
C LEU A 17 17.12 -7.61 -2.93
N VAL A 18 16.06 -6.85 -3.19
CA VAL A 18 14.90 -7.30 -3.98
C VAL A 18 15.26 -7.56 -5.44
N GLU A 19 16.18 -6.78 -6.03
CA GLU A 19 16.69 -7.01 -7.39
C GLU A 19 17.36 -8.38 -7.56
N GLY A 20 17.93 -8.93 -6.48
CA GLY A 20 18.55 -10.25 -6.48
C GLY A 20 17.57 -11.40 -6.27
N CYS A 21 16.28 -11.12 -6.07
CA CYS A 21 15.27 -12.11 -5.74
C CYS A 21 14.41 -12.51 -6.93
N ASP A 22 13.93 -13.76 -6.93
CA ASP A 22 12.96 -14.26 -7.93
C ASP A 22 11.51 -14.23 -7.43
N GLY A 23 11.30 -13.88 -6.15
CA GLY A 23 10.01 -13.77 -5.51
C GLY A 23 9.57 -15.03 -4.77
N SER A 24 10.29 -16.14 -4.89
CA SER A 24 10.00 -17.41 -4.21
C SER A 24 10.51 -17.46 -2.77
N GLU A 25 11.36 -16.51 -2.38
CA GLU A 25 11.96 -16.42 -1.06
C GLU A 25 10.90 -16.30 0.03
N LEU A 26 11.11 -16.95 1.16
CA LEU A 26 10.19 -16.86 2.30
C LEU A 26 10.55 -15.67 3.19
N VAL A 27 9.62 -14.72 3.26
CA VAL A 27 9.65 -13.59 4.18
C VAL A 27 8.92 -13.99 5.47
N SER A 28 9.59 -13.85 6.61
CA SER A 28 8.96 -14.07 7.91
C SER A 28 8.17 -12.83 8.32
N THR A 29 6.88 -12.99 8.56
CA THR A 29 5.99 -11.91 9.05
C THR A 29 5.36 -12.32 10.37
N LEU A 30 4.70 -11.37 11.05
CA LEU A 30 3.94 -11.64 12.27
C LEU A 30 2.80 -12.65 12.05
N GLY A 31 2.26 -12.75 10.83
CA GLY A 31 1.22 -13.71 10.43
C GLY A 31 1.75 -15.07 9.96
N GLY A 32 3.07 -15.31 10.02
CA GLY A 32 3.73 -16.49 9.48
C GLY A 32 4.60 -16.17 8.25
N GLY A 33 5.21 -17.21 7.67
CA GLY A 33 6.03 -17.08 6.47
C GLY A 33 5.18 -16.90 5.22
N MET A 34 5.54 -15.97 4.35
CA MET A 34 4.91 -15.78 3.04
C MET A 34 5.97 -15.60 1.95
N ARG A 35 5.65 -15.91 0.69
CA ARG A 35 6.60 -15.67 -0.41
C ARG A 35 6.80 -14.17 -0.60
N LEU A 36 8.00 -13.78 -1.03
CA LEU A 36 8.32 -12.38 -1.29
C LEU A 36 7.36 -11.77 -2.33
N ALA A 37 7.00 -12.53 -3.37
CA ALA A 37 6.02 -12.09 -4.37
C ALA A 37 4.62 -11.81 -3.78
N ASP A 38 4.23 -12.52 -2.72
CA ASP A 38 2.95 -12.30 -2.04
C ASP A 38 3.05 -11.18 -0.99
N TYR A 39 4.25 -10.95 -0.45
CA TYR A 39 4.53 -9.92 0.55
C TYR A 39 4.59 -8.51 -0.04
N LEU A 40 5.29 -8.36 -1.17
CA LEU A 40 5.57 -7.04 -1.77
C LEU A 40 4.30 -6.24 -2.11
N PRO A 41 3.21 -6.85 -2.62
CA PRO A 41 1.96 -6.13 -2.86
C PRO A 41 1.44 -5.38 -1.62
N THR A 42 1.37 -6.08 -0.49
CA THR A 42 0.96 -5.52 0.81
C THR A 42 1.93 -4.44 1.26
N ARG A 43 3.25 -4.66 1.12
CA ARG A 43 4.24 -3.67 1.60
C ARG A 43 4.21 -2.38 0.80
N THR A 44 4.03 -2.46 -0.52
CA THR A 44 3.85 -1.28 -1.36
C THR A 44 2.55 -0.54 -1.03
N PHE A 45 1.46 -1.27 -0.74
CA PHE A 45 0.21 -0.66 -0.29
C PHE A 45 0.40 0.13 1.03
N GLU A 46 1.03 -0.48 2.04
CA GLU A 46 1.32 0.18 3.33
C GLU A 46 2.16 1.45 3.14
N LEU A 47 3.23 1.38 2.34
CA LEU A 47 4.09 2.53 2.07
C LEU A 47 3.33 3.67 1.36
N ALA A 48 2.46 3.32 0.41
CA ALA A 48 1.63 4.30 -0.30
C ALA A 48 0.67 5.02 0.64
N VAL A 49 -0.08 4.27 1.45
CA VAL A 49 -1.04 4.81 2.43
C VAL A 49 -0.33 5.67 3.47
N HIS A 50 0.75 5.17 4.09
CA HIS A 50 1.43 5.93 5.13
C HIS A 50 2.15 7.18 4.60
N THR A 51 2.63 7.15 3.36
CA THR A 51 3.19 8.36 2.72
C THR A 51 2.08 9.38 2.43
N ALA A 52 0.91 8.94 1.97
CA ALA A 52 -0.25 9.80 1.77
C ALA A 52 -0.77 10.41 3.09
N ASP A 53 -0.80 9.62 4.18
CA ASP A 53 -1.14 10.10 5.52
C ASP A 53 -0.16 11.20 5.97
N LEU A 54 1.15 10.97 5.79
CA LEU A 54 2.18 11.94 6.14
C LEU A 54 2.05 13.23 5.31
N ALA A 55 1.85 13.12 3.99
CA ALA A 55 1.63 14.28 3.13
C ALA A 55 0.42 15.10 3.60
N THR A 56 -0.70 14.42 3.88
CA THR A 56 -1.93 15.04 4.40
C THR A 56 -1.68 15.75 5.73
N ALA A 57 -0.99 15.11 6.67
CA ALA A 57 -0.66 15.70 7.97
C ALA A 57 0.24 16.94 7.87
N LEU A 58 1.06 17.02 6.82
CA LEU A 58 1.94 18.15 6.52
C LEU A 58 1.26 19.23 5.64
N GLY A 59 0.01 19.03 5.22
CA GLY A 59 -0.68 19.93 4.29
C GLY A 59 -0.12 19.89 2.86
N LEU A 60 0.53 18.79 2.48
CA LEU A 60 1.07 18.54 1.14
C LEU A 60 0.09 17.69 0.31
N PRO A 61 0.11 17.80 -1.03
CA PRO A 61 -0.62 16.89 -1.91
C PRO A 61 -0.18 15.43 -1.70
N ALA A 62 -1.14 14.52 -1.64
CA ALA A 62 -0.89 13.08 -1.59
C ALA A 62 -0.70 12.52 -3.02
N ASP A 63 0.41 12.91 -3.67
CA ASP A 63 0.73 12.48 -5.04
C ASP A 63 1.37 11.08 -5.05
N VAL A 64 0.53 10.05 -5.15
CA VAL A 64 0.98 8.65 -5.25
C VAL A 64 1.38 8.31 -6.69
N PRO A 65 2.58 7.73 -6.95
CA PRO A 65 2.99 7.34 -8.29
C PRO A 65 2.00 6.39 -8.98
N PRO A 66 1.75 6.49 -10.31
CA PRO A 66 0.70 5.72 -10.99
C PRO A 66 0.80 4.20 -10.82
N THR A 67 2.00 3.63 -10.88
CA THR A 67 2.22 2.19 -10.71
C THR A 67 1.90 1.74 -9.28
N THR A 68 2.35 2.51 -8.29
CA THR A 68 2.04 2.30 -6.87
C THR A 68 0.54 2.43 -6.61
N ALA A 69 -0.11 3.45 -7.18
CA ALA A 69 -1.55 3.67 -7.04
C ALA A 69 -2.35 2.52 -7.63
N ALA A 70 -2.02 2.06 -8.84
CA ALA A 70 -2.71 0.93 -9.48
C ALA A 70 -2.63 -0.34 -8.62
N GLN A 71 -1.46 -0.66 -8.08
CA GLN A 71 -1.27 -1.84 -7.24
C GLN A 71 -2.01 -1.72 -5.90
N ALA A 72 -1.90 -0.56 -5.23
CA ALA A 72 -2.57 -0.30 -3.96
C ALA A 72 -4.10 -0.34 -4.11
N LEU A 73 -4.63 0.28 -5.16
CA LEU A 73 -6.08 0.27 -5.45
C LEU A 73 -6.57 -1.13 -5.84
N GLY A 74 -5.75 -1.92 -6.53
CA GLY A 74 -6.04 -3.34 -6.78
C GLY A 74 -6.27 -4.11 -5.47
N LEU A 75 -5.34 -4.00 -4.51
CA LEU A 75 -5.47 -4.64 -3.20
C LEU A 75 -6.69 -4.15 -2.41
N VAL A 76 -6.98 -2.84 -2.44
CA VAL A 76 -8.20 -2.26 -1.85
C VAL A 76 -9.46 -2.88 -2.47
N GLY A 77 -9.46 -3.07 -3.78
CA GLY A 77 -10.54 -3.73 -4.51
C GLY A 77 -10.74 -5.18 -4.05
N ASP A 78 -9.65 -5.95 -3.97
CA ASP A 78 -9.68 -7.35 -3.53
C ASP A 78 -10.22 -7.48 -2.09
N LEU A 79 -9.76 -6.61 -1.19
CA LEU A 79 -10.25 -6.55 0.19
C LEU A 79 -11.73 -6.15 0.24
N ALA A 80 -12.17 -5.18 -0.57
CA ALA A 80 -13.57 -4.78 -0.64
C ALA A 80 -14.47 -5.92 -1.15
N VAL A 81 -14.01 -6.71 -2.12
CA VAL A 81 -14.73 -7.89 -2.60
C VAL A 81 -14.83 -8.94 -1.50
N ALA A 82 -13.71 -9.29 -0.86
CA ALA A 82 -13.68 -10.27 0.22
C ALA A 82 -14.56 -9.87 1.41
N GLY A 83 -14.61 -8.59 1.75
CA GLY A 83 -15.42 -8.03 2.84
C GLY A 83 -16.87 -7.72 2.49
N GLY A 84 -17.33 -7.95 1.25
CA GLY A 84 -18.70 -7.61 0.82
C GLY A 84 -18.98 -6.11 0.68
N LEU A 85 -17.93 -5.29 0.58
CA LEU A 85 -17.98 -3.82 0.51
C LEU A 85 -17.88 -3.27 -0.92
N ALA A 86 -17.72 -4.13 -1.93
CA ALA A 86 -17.52 -3.73 -3.33
C ALA A 86 -18.60 -2.77 -3.85
N GLY A 87 -19.88 -3.00 -3.53
CA GLY A 87 -20.98 -2.14 -3.95
C GLY A 87 -20.85 -0.71 -3.39
N ALA A 88 -20.50 -0.58 -2.10
CA ALA A 88 -20.30 0.71 -1.46
C ALA A 88 -19.09 1.45 -2.06
N LEU A 89 -17.97 0.74 -2.28
CA LEU A 89 -16.78 1.31 -2.91
C LEU A 89 -17.07 1.78 -4.35
N LEU A 90 -17.78 1.00 -5.16
CA LEU A 90 -18.14 1.38 -6.53
C LEU A 90 -19.04 2.61 -6.58
N LEU A 91 -20.07 2.67 -5.73
CA LEU A 91 -20.94 3.84 -5.66
C LEU A 91 -20.17 5.10 -5.25
N ALA A 92 -19.24 4.98 -4.30
CA ALA A 92 -18.43 6.10 -3.85
C ALA A 92 -17.39 6.55 -4.89
N ALA A 93 -16.61 5.64 -5.43
CA ALA A 93 -15.59 5.94 -6.44
C ALA A 93 -16.18 6.55 -7.72
N THR A 94 -17.47 6.34 -7.97
CA THR A 94 -18.19 6.90 -9.13
C THR A 94 -19.11 8.07 -8.79
N GLY A 95 -19.04 8.63 -7.57
CA GLY A 95 -19.78 9.82 -7.17
C GLY A 95 -21.29 9.62 -6.96
N ARG A 96 -21.75 8.38 -6.80
CA ARG A 96 -23.17 8.02 -6.64
C ARG A 96 -23.62 7.97 -5.18
N ALA A 97 -22.70 7.78 -4.24
CA ALA A 97 -22.98 7.84 -2.80
C ALA A 97 -21.70 8.21 -2.02
N PRO A 98 -21.78 8.90 -0.88
CA PRO A 98 -20.60 9.09 -0.03
C PRO A 98 -20.22 7.79 0.70
N LEU A 99 -18.95 7.67 1.10
CA LEU A 99 -18.54 6.64 2.06
C LEU A 99 -19.01 6.99 3.48
N PRO A 100 -19.42 6.01 4.30
CA PRO A 100 -19.72 6.22 5.72
C PRO A 100 -18.54 6.84 6.50
N PRO A 101 -18.78 7.54 7.61
CA PRO A 101 -17.72 7.95 8.51
C PRO A 101 -16.92 6.75 9.01
N ARG A 102 -15.58 6.89 9.05
CA ARG A 102 -14.63 5.83 9.46
C ARG A 102 -14.73 4.55 8.61
N TRP A 103 -15.15 4.67 7.35
CA TRP A 103 -15.16 3.55 6.42
C TRP A 103 -13.74 3.04 6.16
N SER A 104 -13.61 1.71 6.07
CA SER A 104 -12.36 1.00 5.83
C SER A 104 -12.66 -0.33 5.14
N VAL A 105 -11.72 -0.81 4.31
CA VAL A 105 -11.67 -2.20 3.82
C VAL A 105 -10.66 -3.06 4.59
N LEU A 106 -9.86 -2.41 5.45
CA LEU A 106 -8.97 -3.02 6.45
C LEU A 106 -9.75 -3.29 7.74
#